data_AF-A0A7Z2PPC8-F1
#
_entry.id   AF-A0A7Z2PPC8-F1
#
_cell.length_a   1.000
_cell.length_b   1.000
_cell.length_c   1.000
_cell.angle_alpha   90.00
_cell.angle_beta   90.00
_cell.angle_gamma   90.00
#
_symmetry.space_group_name_H-M   'P 1'
#
loop_
_entity.id
_entity.type
_entity.pdbx_description
1 polymer ?
#
loop_
_entity_poly.entity_id
_entity_poly.type
_entity_poly.pdbx_seq_one_letter_code
_entity_poly.pdbx_strand_id
1 'polypeptide(L)'
;MLKRWIALLALGCSAPATAVAQPVLLTCTGTMFQFITERIEGTVAPTTATIDLDQRTVRVLGGTYDITDIRENDLVLSGKSSELVFFGTVDRTAGTISIMAMRPEERAKLNAGKSSQMSMHMNLTCGPAKQRMF
;
A
#
# COMPACT_ATOMS: atom_id res chain seq x y z
N MET A 1 -52.95 -43.78 22.11
CA MET A 1 -52.13 -43.02 23.09
C MET A 1 -50.78 -42.73 22.44
N LEU A 2 -50.53 -41.48 22.06
CA LEU A 2 -49.44 -41.09 21.16
C LEU A 2 -48.22 -40.63 21.97
N LYS A 3 -47.09 -41.32 21.79
CA LYS A 3 -45.83 -41.14 22.53
C LYS A 3 -45.02 -40.00 21.88
N ARG A 4 -45.00 -38.82 22.49
CA ARG A 4 -44.23 -37.66 22.04
C ARG A 4 -42.76 -37.81 22.43
N TRP A 5 -41.87 -37.87 21.44
CA TRP A 5 -40.43 -37.70 21.63
C TRP A 5 -40.06 -36.28 21.19
N ILE A 6 -39.49 -35.51 22.12
CA ILE A 6 -38.93 -34.18 21.85
C ILE A 6 -37.45 -34.39 21.52
N ALA A 7 -37.06 -34.20 20.27
CA ALA A 7 -35.67 -34.10 19.87
C ALA A 7 -35.19 -32.66 20.12
N LEU A 8 -34.30 -32.47 21.11
CA LEU A 8 -33.55 -31.22 21.26
C LEU A 8 -32.54 -31.13 20.11
N LEU A 9 -32.79 -30.24 19.14
CA LEU A 9 -31.77 -29.77 18.21
C LEU A 9 -30.85 -28.78 18.96
N ALA A 10 -29.67 -29.24 19.34
CA ALA A 10 -28.58 -28.37 19.76
C ALA A 10 -28.09 -27.60 18.52
N LEU A 11 -28.51 -26.34 18.39
CA LEU A 11 -27.90 -25.40 17.45
C LEU A 11 -26.47 -25.12 17.92
N GLY A 12 -25.50 -25.80 17.31
CA GLY A 12 -24.10 -25.44 17.38
C GLY A 12 -23.89 -24.07 16.75
N CYS A 13 -23.72 -23.05 17.58
CA CYS A 13 -23.37 -21.71 17.15
C CYS A 13 -21.89 -21.69 16.75
N SER A 14 -21.60 -22.04 15.50
CA SER A 14 -20.28 -21.83 14.89
C SER A 14 -20.10 -20.33 14.63
N ALA A 15 -19.40 -19.64 15.53
CA ALA A 15 -18.97 -18.26 15.29
C ALA A 15 -17.97 -18.24 14.12
N PRO A 16 -18.07 -17.30 13.16
CA PRO A 16 -17.08 -17.19 12.10
C PRO A 16 -15.75 -16.73 12.70
N ALA A 17 -14.71 -17.54 12.51
CA ALA A 17 -13.35 -17.10 12.76
C ALA A 17 -13.04 -15.94 11.80
N THR A 18 -12.82 -14.74 12.34
CA THR A 18 -12.29 -13.61 11.57
C THR A 18 -10.88 -13.99 11.13
N ALA A 19 -10.72 -14.34 9.85
CA ALA A 19 -9.41 -14.53 9.25
C ALA A 19 -8.66 -13.18 9.30
N VAL A 20 -7.67 -13.08 10.18
CA VAL A 20 -6.76 -11.93 10.22
C VAL A 20 -5.89 -12.01 8.97
N ALA A 21 -6.03 -11.04 8.07
CA ALA A 21 -5.26 -11.04 6.84
C ALA A 21 -3.81 -10.68 7.18
N GLN A 22 -2.90 -11.64 7.07
CA GLN A 22 -1.48 -11.37 7.36
C GLN A 22 -0.92 -10.33 6.38
N PRO A 23 -0.02 -9.44 6.85
CA PRO A 23 0.66 -8.50 5.96
C PRO A 23 1.39 -9.21 4.83
N VAL A 24 1.27 -8.68 3.61
CA VAL A 24 1.92 -9.22 2.43
C VAL A 24 3.33 -8.67 2.33
N LEU A 25 4.32 -9.55 2.27
CA LEU A 25 5.73 -9.20 2.06
C LEU A 25 6.10 -9.34 0.59
N LEU A 26 6.69 -8.28 0.04
CA LEU A 26 7.11 -8.19 -1.35
C LEU A 26 8.61 -7.87 -1.43
N THR A 27 9.27 -8.34 -2.48
CA THR A 27 10.59 -7.84 -2.89
C THR A 27 10.38 -6.89 -4.05
N CYS A 28 10.89 -5.67 -3.94
CA CYS A 28 10.72 -4.61 -4.91
C CYS A 28 12.08 -4.08 -5.41
N THR A 29 12.16 -3.74 -6.68
CA THR A 29 13.28 -3.02 -7.32
C THR A 29 12.73 -1.92 -8.19
N GLY A 30 13.54 -0.94 -8.58
CA GLY A 30 13.06 0.06 -9.53
C GLY A 30 13.95 1.29 -9.63
N THR A 31 13.32 2.44 -9.85
CA THR A 31 14.00 3.72 -10.03
C THR A 31 13.38 4.80 -9.15
N MET A 32 14.21 5.76 -8.76
CA MET A 32 13.80 6.95 -8.05
C MET A 32 14.41 8.17 -8.74
N PHE A 33 13.57 9.15 -9.00
CA PHE A 33 13.92 10.46 -9.52
C PHE A 33 13.72 11.49 -8.43
N GLN A 34 14.73 12.33 -8.21
CA GLN A 34 14.63 13.53 -7.37
C GLN A 34 14.79 14.76 -8.25
N PHE A 35 13.90 15.72 -8.05
CA PHE A 35 13.80 16.96 -8.82
C PHE A 35 14.05 18.12 -7.86
N ILE A 36 15.33 18.36 -7.57
CA ILE A 36 15.79 19.48 -6.74
C ILE A 36 16.23 20.61 -7.68
N THR A 37 17.54 20.80 -7.89
CA THR A 37 18.07 21.76 -8.87
C THR A 37 18.32 21.09 -10.22
N GLU A 38 18.74 19.83 -10.19
CA GLU A 38 18.92 18.96 -11.35
C GLU A 38 18.16 17.65 -11.12
N ARG A 39 17.85 16.93 -12.21
CA ARG A 39 17.22 15.60 -12.12
C ARG A 39 18.28 14.59 -11.71
N ILE A 40 18.15 14.05 -10.50
CA ILE A 40 18.97 12.93 -10.03
C ILE A 40 18.16 11.65 -10.24
N GLU A 41 18.73 10.71 -10.99
CA GLU A 41 18.19 9.37 -11.18
C GLU A 41 19.01 8.37 -10.33
N GLY A 42 18.31 7.53 -9.58
CA GLY A 42 18.91 6.45 -8.80
C GLY A 42 18.19 5.14 -9.04
N THR A 43 18.96 4.06 -9.15
CA THR A 43 18.41 2.70 -9.14
C THR A 43 18.16 2.26 -7.71
N VAL A 44 16.97 1.70 -7.47
CA VAL A 44 16.60 1.07 -6.22
C VAL A 44 16.97 -0.41 -6.28
N ALA A 45 18.00 -0.78 -5.50
CA ALA A 45 18.37 -2.16 -5.28
C ALA A 45 17.22 -2.96 -4.63
N PRO A 46 17.22 -4.30 -4.73
CA PRO A 46 16.17 -5.13 -4.15
C PRO A 46 15.93 -4.81 -2.66
N THR A 47 14.71 -4.40 -2.35
CA THR A 47 14.28 -4.03 -1.00
C THR A 47 12.97 -4.71 -0.65
N THR A 48 12.66 -4.81 0.63
CA THR A 48 11.40 -5.38 1.10
C THR A 48 10.33 -4.29 1.19
N ALA A 49 9.14 -4.57 0.66
CA ALA A 49 7.94 -3.82 0.93
C ALA A 49 6.94 -4.66 1.72
N THR A 50 6.11 -4.00 2.52
CA THR A 50 5.04 -4.64 3.29
C THR A 50 3.73 -3.93 2.97
N ILE A 51 2.69 -4.68 2.63
CA ILE A 51 1.32 -4.18 2.49
C ILE A 51 0.49 -4.79 3.60
N ASP A 52 -0.07 -3.94 4.46
CA ASP A 52 -0.95 -4.33 5.55
C ASP A 52 -2.32 -3.68 5.34
N LEU A 53 -3.28 -4.49 4.88
CA LEU A 53 -4.64 -4.00 4.59
C LEU A 53 -5.45 -3.78 5.88
N ASP A 54 -5.15 -4.51 6.94
CA ASP A 54 -5.83 -4.40 8.23
C ASP A 54 -5.44 -3.08 8.91
N GLN A 55 -4.16 -2.73 8.86
CA GLN A 55 -3.64 -1.44 9.34
C GLN A 55 -3.77 -0.32 8.30
N ARG A 56 -4.19 -0.63 7.07
CA ARG A 56 -4.23 0.30 5.94
C ARG A 56 -2.91 1.03 5.71
N THR A 57 -1.80 0.29 5.69
CA THR A 57 -0.48 0.85 5.44
C THR A 57 0.29 0.10 4.37
N VAL A 58 1.14 0.83 3.65
CA VAL A 58 2.19 0.29 2.79
C VAL A 58 3.52 0.83 3.29
N ARG A 59 4.44 -0.06 3.64
CA ARG A 59 5.82 0.30 3.98
C ARG A 59 6.74 -0.10 2.84
N VAL A 60 7.53 0.83 2.36
CA VAL A 60 8.52 0.61 1.29
C VAL A 60 9.71 1.54 1.50
N LEU A 61 10.72 1.48 0.63
CA LEU A 61 11.84 2.40 0.69
C LEU A 61 11.33 3.85 0.78
N GLY A 62 11.88 4.61 1.73
CA GLY A 62 11.54 6.02 1.92
C GLY A 62 10.37 6.29 2.86
N GLY A 63 9.62 5.28 3.34
CA GLY A 63 8.65 5.51 4.40
C GLY A 63 7.51 4.50 4.54
N THR A 64 6.56 4.89 5.38
CA THR A 64 5.25 4.23 5.52
C THR A 64 4.19 5.18 4.99
N TYR A 65 3.27 4.64 4.20
CA TYR A 65 2.22 5.37 3.50
C TYR A 65 0.87 4.81 3.91
N ASP A 66 -0.10 5.68 4.13
CA ASP A 66 -1.47 5.31 4.47
C ASP A 66 -2.24 4.93 3.21
N ILE A 67 -3.00 3.86 3.27
CA ILE A 67 -3.94 3.46 2.23
C ILE A 67 -5.24 4.24 2.46
N THR A 68 -5.47 5.22 1.58
CA THR A 68 -6.64 6.12 1.64
C THR A 68 -7.85 5.55 0.93
N ASP A 69 -7.63 4.73 -0.10
CA ASP A 69 -8.68 4.11 -0.89
C ASP A 69 -8.23 2.73 -1.38
N ILE A 70 -9.15 1.77 -1.40
CA ILE A 70 -8.93 0.40 -1.85
C ILE A 70 -9.90 0.13 -3.00
N ARG A 71 -9.33 -0.03 -4.19
CA ARG A 71 -10.05 -0.35 -5.42
C ARG A 71 -9.80 -1.81 -5.77
N GLU A 72 -10.51 -2.28 -6.79
CA GLU A 72 -10.39 -3.65 -7.27
C GLU A 72 -8.92 -4.02 -7.56
N ASN A 73 -8.26 -3.22 -8.38
CA ASN A 73 -6.89 -3.46 -8.83
C ASN A 73 -5.85 -2.54 -8.18
N ASP A 74 -6.28 -1.47 -7.50
CA ASP A 74 -5.37 -0.43 -7.03
C ASP A 74 -5.54 -0.10 -5.55
N LEU A 75 -4.44 0.23 -4.88
CA LEU A 75 -4.45 0.91 -3.58
C LEU A 75 -4.01 2.35 -3.78
N VAL A 76 -4.75 3.31 -3.23
CA VAL A 76 -4.36 4.74 -3.28
C VAL A 76 -3.63 5.10 -2.01
N LEU A 77 -2.40 5.58 -2.16
CA LEU A 77 -1.50 5.89 -1.06
C LEU A 77 -1.46 7.39 -0.78
N SER A 78 -1.31 7.74 0.48
CA SER A 78 -0.96 9.09 0.92
C SER A 78 0.11 9.03 2.01
N GLY A 79 0.86 10.10 2.15
CA GLY A 79 1.78 10.27 3.26
C GLY A 79 2.19 11.72 3.40
N LYS A 80 2.81 12.06 4.51
CA LYS A 80 3.37 13.40 4.71
C LYS A 80 4.60 13.34 5.60
N SER A 81 5.56 14.20 5.31
CA SER A 81 6.61 14.62 6.23
C SER A 81 6.42 16.11 6.56
N SER A 82 7.37 16.70 7.29
CA SER A 82 7.42 18.14 7.51
C SER A 82 7.63 18.94 6.21
N GLU A 83 8.24 18.34 5.19
CA GLU A 83 8.68 19.04 3.97
C GLU A 83 7.92 18.59 2.71
N LEU A 84 7.36 17.38 2.72
CA LEU A 84 6.79 16.76 1.53
C LEU A 84 5.42 16.14 1.81
N VAL A 85 4.54 16.24 0.82
CA VAL A 85 3.31 15.47 0.72
C VAL A 85 3.52 14.37 -0.30
N PHE A 86 3.27 13.14 0.12
CA PHE A 86 3.40 11.94 -0.68
C PHE A 86 2.03 11.46 -1.15
N PHE A 87 1.97 10.97 -2.36
CA PHE A 87 0.79 10.33 -2.93
C PHE A 87 1.24 9.30 -3.95
N GLY A 88 0.45 8.26 -4.12
CA GLY A 88 0.89 7.16 -4.97
C GLY A 88 -0.17 6.10 -5.15
N THR A 89 0.23 5.05 -5.84
CA THR A 89 -0.61 3.88 -6.07
C THR A 89 0.19 2.59 -5.94
N VAL A 90 -0.51 1.52 -5.54
CA VAL A 90 -0.07 0.14 -5.77
C VAL A 90 -0.99 -0.46 -6.82
N ASP A 91 -0.47 -0.81 -7.99
CA ASP A 91 -1.17 -1.64 -8.97
C ASP A 91 -0.94 -3.10 -8.60
N ARG A 92 -2.02 -3.76 -8.14
CA ARG A 92 -2.02 -5.14 -7.65
C ARG A 92 -1.93 -6.16 -8.78
N THR A 93 -2.26 -5.77 -10.01
CA THR A 93 -2.25 -6.63 -11.19
C THR A 93 -0.87 -6.64 -11.83
N ALA A 94 -0.30 -5.45 -12.04
CA ALA A 94 1.05 -5.30 -12.59
C ALA A 94 2.14 -5.54 -11.53
N GLY A 95 1.79 -5.50 -10.24
CA GLY A 95 2.75 -5.59 -9.15
C GLY A 95 3.66 -4.37 -9.09
N THR A 96 3.12 -3.17 -9.30
CA THR A 96 3.92 -1.93 -9.29
C THR A 96 3.52 -0.99 -8.17
N ILE A 97 4.49 -0.25 -7.64
CA ILE A 97 4.27 0.82 -6.67
C ILE A 97 4.83 2.11 -7.26
N SER A 98 3.98 3.12 -7.40
CA SER A 98 4.37 4.47 -7.84
C SER A 98 4.14 5.43 -6.70
N ILE A 99 5.19 6.14 -6.27
CA ILE A 99 5.12 7.14 -5.20
C ILE A 99 5.70 8.44 -5.72
N MET A 100 4.93 9.50 -5.52
CA MET A 100 5.24 10.86 -5.91
C MET A 100 5.28 11.72 -4.67
N ALA A 101 6.19 12.68 -4.62
CA ALA A 101 6.27 13.64 -3.54
C ALA A 101 6.39 15.07 -4.07
N MET A 102 5.73 15.99 -3.39
CA MET A 102 5.77 17.42 -3.70
C MET A 102 5.85 18.20 -2.40
N ARG A 103 6.37 19.42 -2.47
CA ARG A 103 6.21 20.35 -1.35
C ARG A 103 4.73 20.71 -1.15
N PRO A 104 4.27 20.98 0.08
CA PRO A 104 2.86 21.32 0.36
C PRO A 104 2.32 22.46 -0.51
N GLU A 105 3.11 23.49 -0.77
CA GLU A 105 2.74 24.63 -1.61
C GLU A 105 2.56 24.25 -3.08
N GLU A 106 3.36 23.33 -3.60
CA GLU A 106 3.22 22.81 -4.97
C GLU A 106 1.98 21.93 -5.08
N ARG A 107 1.67 21.14 -4.03
CA ARG A 107 0.42 20.37 -3.97
C ARG A 107 -0.80 21.28 -3.94
N ALA A 108 -0.74 22.40 -3.22
CA ALA A 108 -1.82 23.38 -3.19
C ALA A 108 -2.05 24.02 -4.58
N LYS A 109 -0.98 24.31 -5.34
CA LYS A 109 -1.08 24.77 -6.74
C LYS A 109 -1.78 23.73 -7.61
N LEU A 110 -1.38 22.47 -7.53
CA LEU A 110 -1.97 21.38 -8.30
C LEU A 110 -3.47 21.23 -8.01
N ASN A 111 -3.87 21.25 -6.73
CA ASN A 111 -5.27 21.19 -6.32
C ASN A 111 -6.09 22.39 -6.83
N ALA A 112 -5.44 23.55 -7.03
CA ALA A 112 -6.04 24.74 -7.63
C ALA A 112 -6.03 24.73 -9.17
N GLY A 113 -5.69 23.61 -9.81
CA GLY A 113 -5.61 23.47 -11.27
C GLY A 113 -4.44 24.22 -11.92
N LYS A 114 -3.41 24.60 -11.13
CA LYS A 114 -2.23 25.31 -11.61
C LYS A 114 -1.08 24.34 -11.86
N SER A 115 -0.13 24.77 -12.69
CA SER A 115 1.15 24.08 -12.85
C SER A 115 1.89 23.98 -11.52
N SER A 116 2.50 22.83 -11.29
CA SER A 116 3.17 22.49 -10.04
C SER A 116 4.43 21.66 -10.29
N GLN A 117 5.39 21.75 -9.39
CA GLN A 117 6.66 21.02 -9.50
C GLN A 117 6.68 19.79 -8.60
N MET A 118 7.05 18.65 -9.21
CA MET A 118 7.34 17.43 -8.48
C MET A 118 8.68 17.56 -7.77
N SER A 119 8.79 17.00 -6.56
CA SER A 119 10.07 16.89 -5.83
C SER A 119 10.69 15.52 -5.98
N MET A 120 9.87 14.48 -6.06
CA MET A 120 10.33 13.10 -6.22
C MET A 120 9.31 12.26 -6.99
N HIS A 121 9.79 11.29 -7.75
CA HIS A 121 8.99 10.20 -8.30
C HIS A 121 9.75 8.89 -8.19
N MET A 122 9.17 7.89 -7.52
CA MET A 122 9.69 6.55 -7.40
C MET A 122 8.74 5.56 -8.07
N ASN A 123 9.28 4.68 -8.90
CA ASN A 123 8.55 3.56 -9.51
C ASN A 123 9.24 2.26 -9.14
N LEU A 124 8.49 1.34 -8.57
CA LEU A 124 8.98 0.03 -8.14
C LEU A 124 8.16 -1.07 -8.81
N THR A 125 8.84 -2.13 -9.22
CA THR A 125 8.26 -3.40 -9.60
C THR A 125 8.49 -4.38 -8.46
N CYS A 126 7.41 -5.03 -8.03
CA CYS A 126 7.37 -5.87 -6.86
C CYS A 126 6.86 -7.27 -7.20
N GLY A 127 7.46 -8.27 -6.56
CA GLY A 127 7.00 -9.65 -6.62
C GLY A 127 6.95 -10.28 -5.23
N PRO A 128 6.38 -11.50 -5.10
CA PRO A 128 6.36 -12.23 -3.85
C PRO A 128 7.77 -12.34 -3.25
N ALA A 129 7.92 -11.97 -1.97
CA ALA A 129 9.19 -12.16 -1.30
C ALA A 129 9.51 -13.65 -1.19
N LYS A 130 10.67 -14.08 -1.71
CA LYS A 130 11.16 -15.43 -1.45
C LYS A 130 11.49 -15.55 0.03
N GLN A 131 10.74 -16.36 0.77
CA GLN A 131 11.17 -16.76 2.11
C GLN A 131 12.48 -17.53 1.96
N ARG A 132 13.60 -16.95 2.38
CA ARG A 132 14.81 -17.73 2.60
C ARG A 132 14.54 -18.57 3.85
N MET A 133 14.23 -19.85 3.65
CA MET A 133 14.42 -20.85 4.70
C MET A 133 15.91 -20.81 5.03
N PHE A 134 16.24 -20.40 6.26
CA PHE A 134 17.58 -20.50 6.80
C PHE A 134 17.88 -21.95 7.18
#